data_AF-A0A518WJV2-F1
#
_entry.id   AF-A0A518WJV2-F1
#
_cell.length_a   1.000
_cell.length_b   1.000
_cell.length_c   1.000
_cell.angle_alpha   90.00
_cell.angle_beta   90.00
_cell.angle_gamma   90.00
#
_symmetry.space_group_name_H-M   'P 1'
#
loop_
_entity.id
_entity.type
_entity.pdbx_description
1 polymer ?
#
loop_
_entity_poly.entity_id
_entity_poly.type
_entity_poly.pdbx_seq_one_letter_code
_entity_poly.pdbx_strand_id
1 'polypeptide(L)'
;MTTLAMPRHPLVRHALTDARTWCAGQTIDERPALAHAVRVAVTLTRHLPDAYPELTAAALLHDAPEFAPPDVDLDGILTARYGPEVPRIIRALQVEHHALDQPDPPIATDDRPVLLASTADKVVALASLRRRAHSSSNPNAFFTARPGLLQLLPHFQDLPPLHPRLQRIL
;
A
#
# COMPACT_ATOMS: atom_id res chain seq x y z
N MET A 1 14.84 -16.35 0.47
CA MET A 1 15.51 -15.06 0.71
C MET A 1 14.57 -13.99 0.17
N THR A 2 14.25 -12.92 0.91
CA THR A 2 13.30 -11.89 0.42
C THR A 2 14.00 -10.89 -0.50
N THR A 3 13.30 -10.32 -1.48
CA THR A 3 13.87 -9.31 -2.41
C THR A 3 14.33 -8.00 -1.73
N LEU A 4 13.96 -7.80 -0.46
CA LEU A 4 14.45 -6.70 0.39
C LEU A 4 15.71 -7.04 1.22
N ALA A 5 16.08 -8.32 1.28
CA ALA A 5 17.32 -8.76 1.92
C ALA A 5 18.53 -8.29 1.11
N MET A 6 19.66 -8.12 1.78
CA MET A 6 20.91 -7.79 1.09
C MET A 6 21.50 -9.05 0.43
N PRO A 7 22.07 -8.94 -0.79
CA PRO A 7 22.09 -7.75 -1.65
C PRO A 7 20.73 -7.53 -2.34
N ARG A 8 20.22 -6.30 -2.31
CA ARG A 8 18.93 -5.93 -2.93
C ARG A 8 19.06 -5.80 -4.44
N HIS A 9 18.00 -6.15 -5.16
CA HIS A 9 17.90 -5.90 -6.60
C HIS A 9 18.05 -4.40 -6.92
N PRO A 10 18.77 -4.00 -8.00
CA PRO A 10 18.99 -2.59 -8.34
C PRO A 10 17.71 -1.76 -8.45
N LEU A 11 16.65 -2.29 -9.08
CA LEU A 11 15.34 -1.61 -9.18
C LEU A 11 14.75 -1.28 -7.81
N VAL A 12 14.79 -2.23 -6.87
CA VAL A 12 14.27 -2.04 -5.50
C VAL A 12 15.08 -1.01 -4.74
N ARG A 13 16.40 -0.95 -4.97
CA ARG A 13 17.27 0.08 -4.39
C ARG A 13 16.97 1.48 -4.93
N HIS A 14 16.74 1.60 -6.24
CA HIS A 14 16.35 2.87 -6.85
C HIS A 14 14.96 3.32 -6.36
N ALA A 15 13.99 2.41 -6.33
CA ALA A 15 12.65 2.68 -5.80
C ALA A 15 12.70 3.15 -4.34
N LEU A 16 13.54 2.53 -3.49
CA LEU A 16 13.73 3.00 -2.11
C LEU A 16 14.34 4.41 -2.03
N THR A 17 15.17 4.79 -3.00
CA THR A 17 15.80 6.13 -3.05
C THR A 17 14.78 7.18 -3.49
N ASP A 18 13.98 6.88 -4.51
CA ASP A 18 12.90 7.76 -4.96
C ASP A 18 11.81 7.89 -3.88
N ALA A 19 11.41 6.78 -3.24
CA ALA A 19 10.47 6.79 -2.11
C ALA A 19 10.97 7.65 -0.95
N ARG A 20 12.27 7.60 -0.61
CA ARG A 20 12.85 8.49 0.42
C ARG A 20 12.71 9.96 0.07
N THR A 21 12.92 10.29 -1.20
CA THR A 21 12.83 11.66 -1.70
C THR A 21 11.39 12.16 -1.68
N TRP A 22 10.47 11.41 -2.27
CA TRP A 22 9.07 11.82 -2.40
C TRP A 22 8.31 11.79 -1.07
N CYS A 23 8.59 10.82 -0.19
CA CYS A 23 7.98 10.77 1.14
C CYS A 23 8.60 11.74 2.17
N ALA A 24 9.60 12.55 1.79
CA ALA A 24 10.28 13.43 2.73
C ALA A 24 9.32 14.50 3.28
N GLY A 25 9.17 14.56 4.60
CA GLY A 25 8.23 15.48 5.27
C GLY A 25 6.75 15.06 5.20
N GLN A 26 6.42 14.00 4.46
CA GLN A 26 5.06 13.50 4.31
C GLN A 26 4.68 12.53 5.44
N THR A 27 3.39 12.50 5.77
CA THR A 27 2.86 11.62 6.82
C THR A 27 1.63 10.85 6.37
N ILE A 28 1.59 9.56 6.72
CA ILE A 28 0.40 8.72 6.65
C ILE A 28 0.09 8.27 8.08
N ASP A 29 -1.16 8.40 8.52
CA ASP A 29 -1.58 7.97 9.85
C ASP A 29 -0.74 8.57 11.00
N GLU A 30 -0.35 9.85 10.86
CA GLU A 30 0.52 10.59 11.80
C GLU A 30 1.95 10.00 11.94
N ARG A 31 2.38 9.20 10.95
CA ARG A 31 3.71 8.59 10.91
C ARG A 31 4.40 8.93 9.59
N PRO A 32 5.75 8.88 9.52
CA PRO A 32 6.47 9.13 8.28
C PRO A 32 5.98 8.21 7.14
N ALA A 33 5.60 8.80 5.99
CA ALA A 33 5.05 8.06 4.85
C ALA A 33 6.01 6.97 4.33
N LEU A 34 7.33 7.24 4.36
CA LEU A 34 8.35 6.24 3.98
C LEU A 34 8.23 4.94 4.81
N ALA A 35 7.87 5.05 6.08
CA ALA A 35 7.75 3.88 6.95
C ALA A 35 6.54 3.01 6.54
N HIS A 36 5.47 3.61 6.01
CA HIS A 36 4.33 2.90 5.43
C HIS A 36 4.77 2.15 4.16
N ALA A 37 5.31 2.85 3.17
CA ALA A 37 5.78 2.25 1.91
C ALA A 37 6.74 1.07 2.12
N VAL A 38 7.72 1.21 3.01
CA VAL A 38 8.65 0.12 3.34
C VAL A 38 7.94 -1.07 3.99
N ARG A 39 6.96 -0.82 4.89
CA ARG A 39 6.19 -1.91 5.52
C ARG A 39 5.32 -2.65 4.52
N VAL A 40 4.75 -1.95 3.53
CA VAL A 40 3.98 -2.56 2.43
C VAL A 40 4.89 -3.51 1.64
N ALA A 41 6.05 -3.04 1.20
CA ALA A 41 7.01 -3.88 0.47
C ALA A 41 7.52 -5.07 1.31
N VAL A 42 7.76 -4.89 2.62
CA VAL A 42 8.14 -5.98 3.53
C VAL A 42 7.01 -6.99 3.68
N THR A 43 5.78 -6.53 3.81
CA THR A 43 4.60 -7.40 3.93
C THR A 43 4.41 -8.23 2.68
N LEU A 44 4.47 -7.60 1.50
CA LEU A 44 4.44 -8.27 0.21
C LEU A 44 5.49 -9.38 0.14
N THR A 45 6.76 -9.04 0.36
CA THR A 45 7.88 -9.98 0.18
C THR A 45 7.97 -11.06 1.27
N ARG A 46 7.37 -10.83 2.44
CA ARG A 46 7.19 -11.86 3.46
C ARG A 46 6.20 -12.93 3.02
N HIS A 47 5.11 -12.53 2.36
CA HIS A 47 4.05 -13.45 1.91
C HIS A 47 4.27 -14.00 0.50
N LEU A 48 5.08 -13.31 -0.29
CA LEU A 48 5.53 -13.73 -1.61
C LEU A 48 7.06 -13.58 -1.72
N PRO A 49 7.85 -14.54 -1.20
CA PRO A 49 9.31 -14.46 -1.19
C PRO A 49 9.94 -14.26 -2.57
N ASP A 50 9.30 -14.81 -3.60
CA ASP A 50 9.74 -14.75 -5.00
C ASP A 50 9.04 -13.61 -5.78
N ALA A 51 8.55 -12.57 -5.09
CA ALA A 51 8.00 -11.39 -5.74
C ALA A 51 9.04 -10.77 -6.67
N TYR A 52 8.68 -10.55 -7.94
CA TYR A 52 9.60 -9.97 -8.90
C TYR A 52 9.93 -8.50 -8.55
N PRO A 53 11.11 -7.99 -8.96
CA PRO A 53 11.59 -6.69 -8.51
C PRO A 53 10.67 -5.51 -8.82
N GLU A 54 9.98 -5.53 -9.96
CA GLU A 54 9.05 -4.50 -10.41
C GLU A 54 7.83 -4.42 -9.49
N LEU A 55 7.26 -5.55 -9.08
CA LEU A 55 6.16 -5.56 -8.10
C LEU A 55 6.61 -5.02 -6.74
N THR A 56 7.82 -5.35 -6.31
CA THR A 56 8.39 -4.81 -5.06
C THR A 56 8.65 -3.30 -5.17
N ALA A 57 9.10 -2.82 -6.32
CA ALA A 57 9.29 -1.40 -6.60
C ALA A 57 7.95 -0.65 -6.65
N ALA A 58 6.94 -1.21 -7.30
CA ALA A 58 5.58 -0.67 -7.32
C ALA A 58 5.00 -0.55 -5.91
N ALA A 59 5.17 -1.58 -5.06
CA ALA A 59 4.76 -1.53 -3.66
C ALA A 59 5.50 -0.43 -2.85
N LEU A 60 6.78 -0.19 -3.12
CA LEU A 60 7.54 0.90 -2.47
C LEU A 60 7.10 2.29 -2.94
N LEU A 61 6.58 2.41 -4.16
CA LEU A 61 6.24 3.68 -4.82
C LEU A 61 4.73 3.87 -4.97
N HIS A 62 3.90 3.03 -4.34
CA HIS A 62 2.45 3.05 -4.58
C HIS A 62 1.79 4.39 -4.25
N ASP A 63 2.27 5.09 -3.23
CA ASP A 63 1.79 6.44 -2.86
C ASP A 63 2.49 7.57 -3.62
N ALA A 64 3.35 7.26 -4.60
CA ALA A 64 4.03 8.29 -5.39
C ALA A 64 3.07 9.29 -6.08
N PRO A 65 1.88 8.89 -6.58
CA PRO A 65 0.92 9.84 -7.12
C PRO A 65 0.44 10.90 -6.12
N GLU A 66 0.49 10.61 -4.81
CA GLU A 66 0.13 11.55 -3.76
C GLU A 66 1.32 12.42 -3.31
N PHE A 67 2.54 11.88 -3.32
CA PHE A 67 3.72 12.52 -2.70
C PHE A 67 4.78 13.04 -3.66
N ALA A 68 4.78 12.62 -4.92
CA ALA A 68 5.71 13.17 -5.91
C ALA A 68 5.39 14.66 -6.16
N PRO A 69 6.38 15.50 -6.53
CA PRO A 69 6.11 16.90 -6.85
C PRO A 69 5.08 17.01 -7.98
N PRO A 70 4.09 17.92 -7.89
CA PRO A 70 2.94 17.93 -8.79
C PRO A 70 3.28 18.33 -10.25
N ASP A 71 4.45 18.90 -10.47
CA ASP A 71 4.95 19.40 -11.74
C ASP A 71 5.78 18.37 -12.53
N VAL A 72 6.04 17.18 -11.98
CA VAL A 72 6.81 16.14 -12.67
C VAL A 72 5.93 15.23 -13.51
N ASP A 73 6.45 14.80 -14.66
CA ASP A 73 5.88 13.69 -15.43
C ASP A 73 6.15 12.36 -14.70
N LEU A 74 5.30 12.05 -13.73
CA LEU A 74 5.47 10.86 -12.89
C LEU A 74 5.45 9.57 -13.72
N ASP A 75 4.51 9.41 -14.65
CA ASP A 75 4.41 8.20 -15.47
C ASP A 75 5.60 8.04 -16.40
N GLY A 76 6.09 9.13 -17.00
CA GLY A 76 7.30 9.13 -17.81
C GLY A 76 8.55 8.74 -16.99
N ILE A 77 8.72 9.32 -15.81
CA ILE A 77 9.81 8.98 -14.89
C ILE A 77 9.75 7.49 -14.49
N LEU A 78 8.57 7.03 -14.08
CA LEU A 78 8.38 5.65 -13.64
C LEU A 78 8.64 4.66 -14.76
N THR A 79 8.11 4.92 -15.95
CA THR A 79 8.30 4.09 -17.14
C THR A 79 9.78 4.02 -17.53
N ALA A 80 10.47 5.17 -17.57
CA ALA A 80 11.88 5.24 -17.97
C ALA A 80 12.82 4.53 -16.98
N ARG A 81 12.53 4.59 -15.68
CA ARG A 81 13.41 4.06 -14.62
C ARG A 81 13.10 2.62 -14.24
N TYR A 82 11.83 2.21 -14.32
CA TYR A 82 11.35 0.94 -13.77
C TYR A 82 10.63 0.05 -14.77
N GLY A 83 10.46 0.52 -16.01
CA GLY A 83 9.67 -0.17 -17.04
C GLY A 83 8.18 0.09 -16.90
N PRO A 84 7.37 -0.32 -17.90
CA PRO A 84 5.94 0.03 -18.00
C PRO A 84 5.06 -0.66 -16.94
N GLU A 85 5.53 -1.76 -16.35
CA GLU A 85 4.74 -2.53 -15.38
C GLU A 85 4.55 -1.78 -14.05
N VAL A 86 5.56 -1.03 -13.61
CA VAL A 86 5.51 -0.28 -12.34
C VAL A 86 4.45 0.84 -12.35
N PRO A 87 4.43 1.79 -13.30
CA PRO A 87 3.39 2.80 -13.36
C PRO A 87 2.00 2.19 -13.57
N ARG A 88 1.88 1.09 -14.34
CA ARG A 88 0.62 0.37 -14.52
C ARG A 88 0.02 -0.11 -13.19
N ILE A 89 0.83 -0.75 -12.34
CA ILE A 89 0.40 -1.20 -11.01
C ILE A 89 0.07 0.01 -10.12
N ILE A 90 0.93 1.02 -10.08
CA ILE A 90 0.73 2.22 -9.24
C ILE A 90 -0.57 2.94 -9.60
N ARG A 91 -0.89 3.10 -10.89
CA ARG A 91 -2.14 3.74 -11.32
C ARG A 91 -3.37 2.91 -10.95
N ALA A 92 -3.30 1.58 -11.03
CA ALA A 92 -4.39 0.73 -10.57
C ALA A 92 -4.63 0.85 -9.06
N LEU A 93 -3.56 0.94 -8.25
CA LEU A 93 -3.66 1.20 -6.81
C LEU A 93 -4.21 2.59 -6.51
N GLN A 94 -3.83 3.60 -7.31
CA GLN A 94 -4.37 4.95 -7.16
C GLN A 94 -5.89 5.00 -7.43
N VAL A 95 -6.38 4.28 -8.44
CA VAL A 95 -7.83 4.13 -8.68
C VAL A 95 -8.52 3.54 -7.45
N GLU A 96 -7.90 2.54 -6.82
CA GLU A 96 -8.43 1.95 -5.59
C GLU A 96 -8.43 2.94 -4.42
N HIS A 97 -7.41 3.79 -4.28
CA HIS A 97 -7.39 4.83 -3.24
C HIS A 97 -8.50 5.87 -3.43
N HIS A 98 -8.83 6.20 -4.68
CA HIS A 98 -9.93 7.11 -5.01
C HIS A 98 -11.31 6.43 -5.03
N ALA A 99 -11.37 5.10 -4.93
CA ALA A 99 -12.60 4.33 -5.00
C ALA A 99 -13.63 4.71 -3.93
N LEU A 100 -13.16 5.20 -2.77
CA LEU A 100 -14.04 5.63 -1.68
C LEU A 100 -14.74 6.96 -1.97
N ASP A 101 -14.21 7.74 -2.92
CA ASP A 101 -14.71 9.08 -3.26
C ASP A 101 -15.46 9.11 -4.61
N GLN A 102 -15.54 7.98 -5.32
CA GLN A 102 -16.10 7.88 -6.67
C GLN A 102 -17.13 6.74 -6.78
N PRO A 103 -18.25 6.94 -7.49
CA PRO A 103 -19.17 5.86 -7.81
C PRO A 103 -18.53 4.90 -8.83
N ASP A 104 -18.68 3.59 -8.61
CA ASP A 104 -18.26 2.51 -9.51
C ASP A 104 -16.82 2.62 -10.08
N PRO A 105 -15.79 2.72 -9.21
CA PRO A 105 -14.41 2.86 -9.63
C PRO A 105 -13.95 1.60 -10.40
N PRO A 106 -13.14 1.74 -11.48
CA PRO A 106 -12.70 0.62 -12.30
C PRO A 106 -11.58 -0.17 -11.60
N ILE A 107 -11.90 -0.83 -10.49
CA ILE A 107 -10.97 -1.64 -9.71
C ILE A 107 -10.67 -2.93 -10.47
N ALA A 108 -9.38 -3.18 -10.75
CA ALA A 108 -8.92 -4.41 -11.36
C ALA A 108 -8.95 -5.56 -10.33
N THR A 109 -9.97 -6.43 -10.42
CA THR A 109 -10.20 -7.53 -9.48
C THR A 109 -9.65 -8.88 -9.96
N ASP A 110 -9.12 -8.95 -11.18
CA ASP A 110 -8.49 -10.11 -11.80
C ASP A 110 -6.98 -9.93 -12.04
N ASP A 111 -6.47 -8.71 -11.83
CA ASP A 111 -5.06 -8.38 -11.98
C ASP A 111 -4.25 -8.80 -10.75
N ARG A 112 -3.61 -9.96 -10.85
CA ARG A 112 -2.87 -10.56 -9.74
C ARG A 112 -1.77 -9.67 -9.15
N PRO A 113 -0.87 -9.03 -9.93
CA PRO A 113 0.07 -8.05 -9.41
C PRO A 113 -0.58 -6.93 -8.58
N VAL A 114 -1.65 -6.33 -9.09
CA VAL A 114 -2.37 -5.24 -8.41
C VAL A 114 -2.99 -5.76 -7.11
N LEU A 115 -3.68 -6.91 -7.14
CA LEU A 115 -4.28 -7.52 -5.96
C LEU A 115 -3.24 -7.82 -4.86
N LEU A 116 -2.05 -8.29 -5.23
CA LEU A 116 -0.98 -8.60 -4.26
C LEU A 116 -0.44 -7.33 -3.59
N ALA A 117 -0.19 -6.28 -4.38
CA ALA A 117 0.28 -5.00 -3.85
C ALA A 117 -0.79 -4.31 -2.98
N SER A 118 -2.03 -4.26 -3.48
CA SER A 118 -3.21 -3.75 -2.76
C SER A 118 -3.42 -4.48 -1.44
N THR A 119 -3.39 -5.81 -1.45
CA THR A 119 -3.55 -6.62 -0.24
C THR A 119 -2.46 -6.30 0.79
N ALA A 120 -1.20 -6.15 0.35
CA ALA A 120 -0.11 -5.78 1.25
C ALA A 120 -0.31 -4.37 1.85
N ASP A 121 -0.78 -3.40 1.07
CA ASP A 121 -1.15 -2.07 1.55
C ASP A 121 -2.25 -2.15 2.62
N LYS A 122 -3.37 -2.82 2.32
CA LYS A 122 -4.49 -2.94 3.26
C LYS A 122 -4.13 -3.68 4.53
N VAL A 123 -3.29 -4.72 4.47
CA VAL A 123 -2.80 -5.40 5.68
C VAL A 123 -2.04 -4.42 6.57
N VAL A 124 -1.17 -3.58 6.01
CA VAL A 124 -0.41 -2.57 6.76
C VAL A 124 -1.32 -1.48 7.32
N ALA A 125 -2.27 -0.98 6.51
CA ALA A 125 -3.23 0.05 6.92
C ALA A 125 -4.13 -0.45 8.06
N LEU A 126 -4.71 -1.64 7.94
CA LEU A 126 -5.57 -2.24 8.99
C LEU A 126 -4.78 -2.54 10.27
N ALA A 127 -3.55 -3.04 10.16
CA ALA A 127 -2.68 -3.24 11.33
C ALA A 127 -2.33 -1.90 12.00
N SER A 128 -2.13 -0.83 11.23
CA SER A 128 -1.92 0.52 11.74
C SER A 128 -3.13 1.04 12.48
N LEU A 129 -4.31 0.93 11.86
CA LEU A 129 -5.59 1.31 12.40
C LEU A 129 -5.86 0.61 13.74
N ARG A 130 -5.76 -0.73 13.78
CA ARG A 130 -5.98 -1.51 15.00
C ARG A 130 -5.02 -1.12 16.13
N ARG A 131 -3.73 -0.94 15.81
CA ARG A 131 -2.74 -0.51 16.80
C ARG A 131 -3.11 0.86 17.40
N ARG A 132 -3.47 1.83 16.57
CA ARG A 132 -3.86 3.17 17.06
C ARG A 132 -5.15 3.14 17.86
N ALA A 133 -6.14 2.36 17.43
CA ALA A 133 -7.38 2.16 18.19
C ALA A 133 -7.08 1.58 19.58
N HIS A 134 -6.19 0.57 19.66
CA HIS A 134 -5.80 -0.06 20.92
C HIS A 134 -4.98 0.87 21.83
N SER A 135 -4.17 1.77 21.26
CA SER A 135 -3.43 2.79 22.00
C SER A 135 -4.25 4.03 22.35
N SER A 136 -5.49 4.14 21.84
CA SER A 136 -6.37 5.26 22.17
C SER A 136 -6.97 5.08 23.56
N SER A 137 -7.04 6.18 24.32
CA SER A 137 -7.76 6.21 25.60
C SER A 137 -9.27 6.04 25.44
N ASN A 138 -9.80 6.23 24.22
CA ASN A 138 -11.22 6.03 23.89
C ASN A 138 -11.37 5.44 22.47
N PRO A 139 -11.35 4.10 22.35
CA PRO A 139 -11.49 3.42 21.05
C PRO A 139 -12.79 3.77 20.31
N ASN A 140 -13.89 3.99 21.04
CA ASN A 140 -15.16 4.37 20.43
C ASN A 140 -15.05 5.75 19.75
N ALA A 141 -14.52 6.75 20.46
CA ALA A 141 -14.28 8.08 19.87
C ALA A 141 -13.28 8.01 18.70
N PHE A 142 -12.28 7.14 18.79
CA PHE A 142 -11.34 6.90 17.69
C PHE A 142 -12.05 6.43 16.41
N PHE A 143 -12.98 5.47 16.50
CA PHE A 143 -13.73 5.01 15.32
C PHE A 143 -14.82 5.98 14.88
N THR A 144 -15.54 6.64 15.80
CA THR A 144 -16.57 7.64 15.46
C THR A 144 -16.00 8.81 14.68
N ALA A 145 -14.75 9.20 14.92
CA ALA A 145 -14.06 10.24 14.13
C ALA A 145 -13.72 9.83 12.68
N ARG A 146 -14.03 8.59 12.26
CA ARG A 146 -13.66 8.01 10.96
C ARG A 146 -14.91 7.44 10.24
N PRO A 147 -15.87 8.30 9.85
CA PRO A 147 -17.15 7.86 9.30
C PRO A 147 -17.03 7.01 8.02
N GLY A 148 -16.09 7.32 7.12
CA GLY A 148 -15.86 6.52 5.90
C GLY A 148 -15.46 5.08 6.21
N LEU A 149 -14.61 4.85 7.23
CA LEU A 149 -14.26 3.51 7.68
C LEU A 149 -15.48 2.77 8.25
N LEU A 150 -16.32 3.45 9.03
CA LEU A 150 -17.53 2.85 9.61
C LEU A 150 -18.54 2.44 8.52
N GLN A 151 -18.64 3.21 7.45
CA GLN A 151 -19.49 2.89 6.29
C GLN A 151 -19.03 1.62 5.56
N LEU A 152 -17.74 1.27 5.65
CA LEU A 152 -17.21 0.05 5.05
C LEU A 152 -17.43 -1.22 5.89
N LEU A 153 -17.70 -1.09 7.20
CA LEU A 153 -17.81 -2.24 8.11
C LEU A 153 -18.91 -3.26 7.74
N PRO A 154 -20.12 -2.87 7.28
CA PRO A 154 -21.12 -3.83 6.84
C PRO A 154 -20.59 -4.77 5.75
N HIS A 155 -19.81 -4.26 4.78
CA HIS A 155 -19.21 -5.08 3.74
C HIS A 155 -18.23 -6.14 4.27
N PHE A 156 -17.55 -5.86 5.39
CA PHE A 156 -16.68 -6.84 6.03
C PHE A 156 -17.43 -7.87 6.89
N GLN A 157 -18.67 -7.56 7.32
CA GLN A 157 -19.52 -8.50 8.05
C GLN A 157 -20.09 -9.60 7.16
N ASP A 158 -20.29 -9.29 5.87
CA ASP A 158 -20.79 -10.22 4.87
C ASP A 158 -19.69 -11.14 4.30
N LEU A 159 -18.42 -10.88 4.63
CA LEU A 159 -17.31 -11.75 4.24
C LEU A 159 -17.35 -13.05 5.05
N PRO A 160 -17.21 -14.22 4.40
CA PRO A 160 -17.08 -15.48 5.12
C PRO A 160 -15.86 -15.44 6.04
N PRO A 161 -15.92 -16.12 7.21
CA PRO A 161 -14.86 -16.07 8.19
C PRO A 161 -13.50 -16.43 7.58
N LEU A 162 -12.49 -15.57 7.84
CA LEU A 162 -11.13 -15.75 7.34
C LEU A 162 -10.61 -17.15 7.65
N HIS A 163 -9.98 -17.78 6.67
CA HIS A 163 -9.33 -19.08 6.82
C HIS A 163 -8.44 -19.11 8.09
N PRO A 164 -8.45 -20.18 8.92
CA PRO A 164 -7.81 -20.21 10.24
C PRO A 164 -6.33 -19.81 10.30
N ARG A 165 -5.63 -19.89 9.16
CA ARG A 165 -4.23 -19.45 9.02
C ARG A 165 -4.06 -17.93 9.03
N LEU A 166 -5.06 -17.16 8.63
CA LEU A 166 -5.03 -15.68 8.61
C LEU A 166 -5.36 -15.08 9.99
N GLN A 167 -6.11 -15.81 10.83
CA GLN A 167 -6.47 -15.39 12.19
C GLN A 167 -5.28 -15.35 13.17
N ARG A 168 -4.16 -16.01 12.85
CA ARG A 168 -2.93 -16.01 13.68
C ARG A 168 -2.02 -14.81 13.43
N ILE A 169 -2.30 -14.00 12.41
CA ILE A 169 -1.43 -12.90 11.96
C ILE A 169 -2.00 -11.53 12.37
N LEU A 170 -3.30 -11.47 12.71
CA LEU A 170 -3.95 -10.33 13.35
C LEU A 170 -4.00 -10.60 14.86
#